data_AF-A0A8D5ZJA9-F1
#
_entry.id   AF-A0A8D5ZJA9-F1
#
_cell.length_a   1.000
_cell.length_b   1.000
_cell.length_c   1.000
_cell.angle_alpha   90.00
_cell.angle_beta   90.00
_cell.angle_gamma   90.00
#
_symmetry.space_group_name_H-M   'P 1'
#
loop_
_entity.id
_entity.type
_entity.pdbx_description
1 polymer ?
#
loop_
_entity_poly.entity_id
_entity_poly.type
_entity_poly.pdbx_seq_one_letter_code
_entity_poly.pdbx_strand_id
1 'polypeptide(L)' 'MSYKVFSAGQYKIRQRGKKYYVYKIEKGQDGNARETYIGPLDKIIEYYLGSVGVSS' A
#
# COMPACT_ATOMS: atom_id res chain seq x y z
N MET A 1 -10.56 16.68 -8.90
CA MET A 1 -10.25 15.26 -8.64
C MET A 1 -9.57 15.17 -7.28
N SER A 2 -10.25 14.67 -6.25
CA SER A 2 -9.72 14.68 -4.88
C SER A 2 -8.65 13.60 -4.74
N TYR A 3 -7.42 14.00 -4.39
CA TYR A 3 -6.31 13.10 -4.12
C TYR A 3 -6.20 12.94 -2.60
N LYS A 4 -6.50 11.74 -2.09
CA LYS A 4 -6.40 11.43 -0.66
C LYS A 4 -5.20 10.53 -0.41
N VAL A 5 -4.48 10.80 0.67
CA VAL A 5 -3.36 9.98 1.12
C VAL A 5 -3.63 9.56 2.55
N PHE A 6 -3.50 8.26 2.81
CA PHE A 6 -3.58 7.67 4.14
C PHE A 6 -2.19 7.16 4.52
N SER A 7 -1.82 7.28 5.79
CA SER A 7 -0.56 6.78 6.32
C SER A 7 -0.85 5.75 7.39
N ALA A 8 -0.15 4.60 7.34
CA ALA A 8 -0.27 3.51 8.30
C ALA A 8 1.12 2.96 8.60
N GLY A 9 1.72 3.38 9.72
CA GLY A 9 3.10 3.04 10.06
C GLY A 9 4.08 3.44 8.94
N GLN A 10 4.86 2.47 8.47
CA GLN A 10 5.79 2.62 7.35
C GLN A 10 5.12 2.49 5.97
N TYR A 11 3.80 2.66 5.87
CA TYR A 11 3.08 2.55 4.60
C TYR A 11 2.26 3.80 4.30
N LYS A 12 2.11 4.09 3.01
CA LYS A 12 1.23 5.11 2.46
C LYS A 12 0.26 4.47 1.47
N ILE A 13 -1.00 4.88 1.54
CA ILE A 13 -2.04 4.46 0.60
C ILE A 13 -2.54 5.71 -0.11
N ARG A 14 -2.41 5.75 -1.43
CA ARG A 14 -2.84 6.86 -2.27
C ARG A 14 -4.13 6.48 -2.99
N GLN A 15 -5.17 7.29 -2.82
CA GLN A 15 -6.43 7.13 -3.54
C GLN A 15 -6.41 7.96 -4.82
N ARG A 16 -6.72 7.31 -5.95
CA ARG A 16 -6.98 7.97 -7.24
C ARG A 16 -8.32 7.47 -7.78
N GLY A 17 -9.36 8.31 -7.68
CA GLY A 17 -10.73 7.90 -7.99
C GLY A 17 -11.18 6.79 -7.04
N LYS A 18 -11.57 5.63 -7.60
CA LYS A 18 -11.96 4.44 -6.84
C LYS A 18 -10.81 3.44 -6.61
N LYS A 19 -9.60 3.75 -7.07
CA LYS A 19 -8.42 2.87 -6.95
C LYS A 19 -7.51 3.32 -5.81
N TYR A 20 -6.92 2.35 -5.12
CA TYR A 20 -6.01 2.57 -4.00
C TYR A 20 -4.67 1.88 -4.27
N TYR A 21 -3.59 2.62 -4.04
CA TYR A 21 -2.23 2.20 -4.34
C TYR A 21 -1.37 2.26 -3.10
N VAL A 22 -0.67 1.17 -2.78
CA VAL A 22 0.12 1.02 -1.55
C VAL A 22 1.60 1.25 -1.84
N TYR A 23 2.24 2.00 -0.96
CA TYR A 23 3.65 2.32 -0.96
C TYR A 23 4.23 2.02 0.41
N LYS A 24 5.46 1.51 0.46
CA LYS A 24 6.25 1.38 1.68
C LYS A 24 7.22 2.55 1.77
N ILE A 25 7.33 3.14 2.95
CA ILE A 25 8.29 4.18 3.27
C ILE A 25 9.53 3.48 3.82
N GLU A 26 10.65 3.64 3.13
CA GLU A 26 11.93 3.08 3.54
C GLU A 26 12.88 4.23 3.86
N LYS A 27 13.60 4.14 4.99
CA LYS A 27 14.66 5.09 5.31
C LYS A 27 15.90 4.67 4.54
N GLY A 28 16.35 5.52 3.61
CA GLY A 28 17.64 5.35 2.95
C GLY A 28 18.80 5.60 3.92
N GLN A 29 19.98 5.08 3.57
CA GLN A 29 21.23 5.30 4.33
C GLN A 29 21.62 6.79 4.39
N ASP A 30 21.12 7.59 3.45
CA ASP A 30 21.22 9.04 3.37
C ASP A 30 20.26 9.78 4.32
N GLY A 31 19.48 9.05 5.14
CA GLY A 31 18.48 9.62 6.06
C GLY A 31 17.18 10.05 5.37
N ASN A 32 17.11 9.99 4.04
CA ASN A 32 15.94 10.38 3.27
C ASN A 32 14.91 9.26 3.21
N ALA A 33 13.64 9.61 3.38
CA ALA A 33 12.52 8.68 3.20
C ALA A 33 12.23 8.47 1.72
N ARG A 34 12.26 7.22 1.26
CA ARG A 34 11.90 6.81 -0.10
C ARG A 34 10.59 6.05 -0.07
N GLU A 35 9.77 6.27 -1.09
CA GLU A 35 8.51 5.55 -1.24
C GLU A 35 8.65 4.49 -2.33
N THR A 36 8.60 3.22 -1.92
CA THR A 36 8.64 2.05 -2.81
C THR A 36 7.21 1.62 -3.10
N TYR A 37 6.82 1.58 -4.38
CA TYR A 37 5.50 1.09 -4.78
C TYR A 37 5.39 -0.41 -4.52
N ILE A 38 4.34 -0.83 -3.81
CA ILE A 38 4.09 -2.25 -3.48
C ILE A 38 3.08 -2.85 -4.45
N GLY A 39 1.97 -2.15 -4.72
CA GLY A 39 0.91 -2.68 -5.55
C GLY A 39 -0.44 -2.00 -5.32
N PRO A 40 -1.47 -2.39 -6.09
CA PRO A 40 -2.84 -1.98 -5.83
C PRO A 40 -3.40 -2.72 -4.61
N LEU A 41 -4.17 -2.00 -3.78
CA LEU A 41 -4.65 -2.51 -2.49
C LEU A 41 -5.56 -3.74 -2.64
N ASP A 42 -6.43 -3.77 -3.66
CA ASP A 42 -7.34 -4.89 -3.90
C ASP A 42 -6.57 -6.20 -4.14
N LYS A 43 -5.51 -6.18 -4.96
CA LYS A 43 -4.69 -7.37 -5.21
C LYS A 43 -3.90 -7.83 -4.01
N ILE A 44 -3.45 -6.90 -3.17
CA ILE A 44 -2.79 -7.25 -1.92
C ILE A 44 -3.78 -7.98 -0.99
N ILE A 45 -5.00 -7.45 -0.84
CA ILE A 45 -6.04 -8.08 -0.01
C ILE A 45 -6.45 -9.44 -0.60
N GLU A 46 -6.72 -9.54 -1.90
CA GLU A 46 -7.03 -10.80 -2.59
C GLU A 46 -5.93 -11.85 -2.35
N TYR A 47 -4.66 -11.45 -2.48
CA TYR A 47 -3.53 -12.33 -2.21
C TYR A 47 -3.54 -12.81 -0.76
N TYR A 48 -3.67 -11.91 0.23
CA TYR A 48 -3.69 -12.33 1.64
C TYR A 48 -4.89 -13.23 1.97
N LEU A 49 -6.09 -12.90 1.51
CA LEU A 49 -7.28 -13.73 1.76
C LEU A 49 -7.22 -15.09 1.05
N GLY A 50 -6.68 -15.12 -0.18
CA GLY A 50 -6.48 -16.37 -0.93
C GLY A 50 -5.35 -17.24 -0.38
N SER A 51 -4.27 -16.63 0.12
CA SER A 51 -3.10 -17.32 0.68
C SER A 51 -3.35 -17.87 2.08
N VAL A 52 -4.16 -17.18 2.88
CA VAL A 52 -4.46 -17.60 4.25
C VAL A 52 -5.39 -18.81 4.27
N GLY A 53 -5.97 -19.20 3.14
CA GLY A 53 -6.92 -20.30 3.09
C GLY A 53 -8.04 -19.99 4.07
N VAL A 54 -9.04 -19.22 3.63
CA VAL A 54 -10.36 -19.34 4.25
C VAL A 54 -10.86 -20.74 3.87
N SER A 55 -10.28 -21.76 4.51
CA SER A 55 -10.83 -23.09 4.65
C SER A 55 -12.18 -22.88 5.31
N SER A 56 -13.18 -22.76 4.46
CA SER A 56 -14.58 -22.86 4.80
C SER A 56 -14.88 -24.30 5.16
#